data_AF-F8GPM0-F1
#
_entry.id   AF-F8GPM0-F1
#
_cell.length_a   1.000
_cell.length_b   1.000
_cell.length_c   1.000
_cell.angle_alpha   90.00
_cell.angle_beta   90.00
_cell.angle_gamma   90.00
#
_symmetry.space_group_name_H-M   'P 1'
#
loop_
_entity.id
_entity.type
_entity.pdbx_description
1 polymer ?
#
loop_
_entity_poly.entity_id
_entity_poly.type
_entity_poly.pdbx_seq_one_letter_code
_entity_poly.pdbx_strand_id
1 'polypeptide(L)'
;MIVYCADAADVSRAVTFARSGGYLVAVCSGGHNVAGLSVCDDGIVIDLARLKRIEFDPVHRIARAGAGLSLGEFDRATQSHGLATTMGVNSDTGIAGLTLGGGFGRLGRKHGLACDNLIAAEIVLADGRMLRASATENADLLCLRERAWRHATAGFEAGWRGDRPGPEDGDTLRKPRCALRLLPHLDLGRSGRR
;
A
#
# COMPACT_ATOMS: atom_id res chain seq x y z
N MET A 1 -19.04 13.67 -6.24
CA MET A 1 -19.49 12.59 -5.33
C MET A 1 -18.28 11.98 -4.62
N ILE A 2 -18.42 11.49 -3.38
CA ILE A 2 -17.35 10.77 -2.67
C ILE A 2 -17.84 9.35 -2.34
N VAL A 3 -17.02 8.35 -2.65
CA VAL A 3 -17.28 6.94 -2.33
C VAL A 3 -16.26 6.47 -1.30
N TYR A 4 -16.73 6.22 -0.08
CA TYR A 4 -15.89 5.67 0.99
C TYR A 4 -15.84 4.16 0.92
N CYS A 5 -14.76 3.62 0.35
CA CYS A 5 -14.61 2.18 0.15
C CYS A 5 -14.23 1.48 1.46
N ALA A 6 -14.94 0.41 1.83
CA ALA A 6 -14.59 -0.41 2.99
C ALA A 6 -13.54 -1.48 2.65
N ASP A 7 -13.51 -1.92 1.40
CA ASP A 7 -12.63 -2.97 0.90
C ASP A 7 -12.27 -2.78 -0.59
N ALA A 8 -11.46 -3.69 -1.12
CA ALA A 8 -11.03 -3.66 -2.52
C ALA A 8 -12.18 -3.88 -3.52
N ALA A 9 -13.24 -4.58 -3.12
CA ALA A 9 -14.41 -4.80 -3.97
C ALA A 9 -15.24 -3.53 -4.12
N ASP A 10 -15.35 -2.70 -3.07
CA ASP A 10 -15.91 -1.35 -3.17
C ASP A 10 -15.10 -0.48 -4.15
N VAL A 11 -13.77 -0.54 -4.09
CA VAL A 11 -12.91 0.21 -5.03
C VAL A 11 -13.16 -0.24 -6.47
N SER A 12 -13.21 -1.54 -6.72
CA SER A 12 -13.54 -2.12 -8.04
C SER A 12 -14.91 -1.62 -8.54
N ARG A 13 -15.95 -1.71 -7.70
CA ARG A 13 -17.29 -1.22 -8.05
C ARG A 13 -17.29 0.28 -8.33
N ALA A 14 -16.60 1.08 -7.54
CA ALA A 14 -16.50 2.53 -7.72
C ALA A 14 -15.82 2.89 -9.03
N VAL A 15 -14.72 2.20 -9.39
CA VAL A 15 -14.03 2.40 -10.67
C VAL A 15 -14.92 2.02 -11.85
N THR A 16 -15.59 0.87 -11.80
CA THR A 16 -16.50 0.44 -12.87
C THR A 16 -17.69 1.39 -13.03
N PHE A 17 -18.26 1.87 -11.92
CA PHE A 17 -19.32 2.87 -11.93
C PHE A 17 -18.86 4.20 -12.52
N ALA A 18 -17.68 4.68 -12.13
CA ALA A 18 -17.12 5.89 -12.69
C ALA A 18 -16.91 5.77 -14.21
N ARG A 19 -16.37 4.63 -14.66
CA ARG A 19 -16.14 4.34 -16.06
C ARG A 19 -17.44 4.26 -16.86
N SER A 20 -18.47 3.57 -16.36
CA SER A 20 -19.75 3.45 -17.08
C SER A 20 -20.48 4.78 -17.19
N GLY A 21 -20.32 5.67 -16.21
CA GLY A 21 -20.88 7.02 -16.22
C GLY A 21 -20.02 8.08 -16.89
N GLY A 22 -18.81 7.75 -17.34
CA GLY A 22 -17.87 8.73 -17.93
C GLY A 22 -17.37 9.79 -16.94
N TYR A 23 -17.37 9.49 -15.64
CA TYR A 23 -16.97 10.43 -14.60
C TYR A 23 -15.45 10.56 -14.50
N LEU A 24 -14.97 11.79 -14.25
CA LEU A 24 -13.60 12.03 -13.80
C LEU A 24 -13.39 11.37 -12.43
N VAL A 25 -12.26 10.68 -12.25
CA VAL A 25 -11.92 10.00 -11.00
C VAL A 25 -10.73 10.66 -10.32
N ALA A 26 -10.90 10.99 -9.04
CA ALA A 26 -9.81 11.26 -8.12
C ALA A 26 -9.73 10.13 -7.09
N VAL A 27 -8.52 9.84 -6.61
CA VAL A 27 -8.30 8.84 -5.57
C VAL A 27 -7.69 9.52 -4.35
N CYS A 28 -8.31 9.33 -3.19
CA CYS A 28 -7.87 9.90 -1.94
C CYS A 28 -7.47 8.80 -0.96
N SER A 29 -6.24 8.87 -0.46
CA SER A 29 -5.79 8.08 0.70
C SER A 29 -5.77 9.00 1.93
N GLY A 30 -4.67 9.76 2.13
CA GLY A 30 -4.57 10.76 3.20
C GLY A 30 -4.77 12.21 2.74
N GLY A 31 -5.06 12.47 1.47
CA GLY A 31 -5.30 13.84 0.96
C GLY A 31 -4.09 14.78 0.89
N HIS A 32 -2.87 14.30 1.10
CA HIS A 32 -1.64 15.12 1.13
C HIS A 32 -1.02 15.45 -0.24
N ASN A 33 -1.72 15.24 -1.35
CA ASN A 33 -1.19 15.59 -2.66
C ASN A 33 -1.15 17.13 -2.83
N VAL A 34 0.05 17.71 -2.88
CA VAL A 34 0.24 19.18 -2.96
C VAL A 34 -0.35 19.80 -4.23
N ALA A 35 -0.46 19.02 -5.31
CA ALA A 35 -1.06 19.46 -6.56
C ALA A 35 -2.59 19.30 -6.59
N GLY A 36 -3.23 18.89 -5.48
CA GLY A 36 -4.69 18.75 -5.39
C GLY A 36 -5.28 17.53 -6.10
N LEU A 37 -4.47 16.53 -6.48
CA LEU A 37 -4.92 15.38 -7.27
C LEU A 37 -5.82 14.39 -6.51
N SER A 38 -6.06 14.60 -5.22
CA SER A 38 -6.93 13.76 -4.39
C SER A 38 -8.41 14.20 -4.40
N VAL A 39 -8.76 15.21 -5.19
CA VAL A 39 -10.12 15.71 -5.38
C VAL A 39 -10.35 16.06 -6.85
N CYS A 40 -11.61 16.12 -7.27
CA CYS A 40 -12.01 16.59 -8.59
C CYS A 40 -13.38 17.28 -8.54
N ASP A 41 -13.57 18.24 -9.45
CA ASP A 41 -14.88 18.84 -9.72
C ASP A 41 -15.71 17.92 -10.61
N ASP A 42 -17.02 17.90 -10.38
CA ASP A 42 -18.02 17.17 -11.17
C ASP A 42 -17.69 15.68 -11.44
N GLY A 43 -16.91 15.08 -10.54
CA GLY A 43 -16.44 13.71 -10.65
C GLY A 43 -16.70 12.88 -9.41
N ILE A 44 -15.91 11.81 -9.29
CA ILE A 44 -15.97 10.84 -8.20
C ILE A 44 -14.62 10.81 -7.49
N VAL A 45 -14.65 11.07 -6.19
CA VAL A 45 -13.53 10.77 -5.30
C VAL A 45 -13.71 9.37 -4.75
N ILE A 46 -12.78 8.47 -5.07
CA ILE A 46 -12.66 7.17 -4.45
C ILE A 46 -11.79 7.35 -3.20
N ASP A 47 -12.45 7.35 -2.05
CA ASP A 47 -11.80 7.55 -0.76
C ASP A 47 -11.44 6.19 -0.13
N LEU A 48 -10.15 6.04 0.15
CA LEU A 48 -9.57 4.81 0.67
C LEU A 48 -9.42 4.84 2.19
N ALA A 49 -9.81 5.91 2.88
CA ALA A 49 -9.52 6.12 4.30
C ALA A 49 -10.18 5.09 5.24
N ARG A 50 -11.02 4.17 4.76
CA ARG A 50 -11.53 3.04 5.56
C ARG A 50 -10.77 1.73 5.34
N LEU A 51 -9.88 1.66 4.35
CA LEU A 51 -9.01 0.51 4.10
C LEU A 51 -7.83 0.52 5.10
N LYS A 52 -8.13 0.24 6.36
CA LYS A 52 -7.20 0.37 7.51
C LYS A 52 -6.64 -0.95 8.01
N ARG A 53 -6.93 -2.06 7.33
CA ARG A 53 -6.45 -3.39 7.74
C ARG A 53 -4.93 -3.45 7.68
N ILE A 54 -4.31 -4.06 8.69
CA ILE A 54 -2.89 -4.39 8.67
C ILE A 54 -2.68 -5.81 9.17
N GLU A 55 -1.83 -6.57 8.47
CA GLU A 55 -1.44 -7.93 8.84
C GLU A 55 0.09 -8.05 8.89
N PHE A 56 0.57 -8.90 9.78
CA PHE A 56 2.00 -9.11 9.98
C PHE A 56 2.36 -10.58 9.75
N ASP A 57 3.40 -10.78 8.95
CA ASP A 57 4.13 -12.04 8.89
C ASP A 57 5.43 -11.88 9.72
N PRO A 58 5.48 -12.41 10.95
CA PRO A 58 6.63 -12.23 11.83
C PRO A 58 7.85 -13.05 11.37
N VAL A 59 7.64 -14.12 10.60
CA VAL A 59 8.72 -14.99 10.13
C VAL A 59 9.47 -14.30 8.99
N HIS A 60 8.73 -13.75 8.03
CA HIS A 60 9.29 -13.05 6.88
C HIS A 60 9.51 -11.56 7.14
N ARG A 61 9.05 -11.07 8.30
CA ARG A 61 9.01 -9.64 8.65
C ARG A 61 8.35 -8.88 7.51
N ILE A 62 7.10 -9.19 7.19
CA ILE A 62 6.29 -8.54 6.13
C ILE A 62 5.07 -7.89 6.78
N ALA A 63 4.73 -6.69 6.32
CA ALA A 63 3.50 -6.01 6.71
C ALA A 63 2.62 -5.81 5.47
N ARG A 64 1.40 -6.32 5.54
CA ARG A 64 0.36 -6.08 4.53
C ARG A 64 -0.53 -4.97 5.04
N ALA A 65 -0.57 -3.86 4.33
CA ALA A 65 -1.16 -2.62 4.80
C ALA A 65 -2.23 -2.14 3.81
N GLY A 66 -3.42 -1.85 4.35
CA GLY A 66 -4.50 -1.25 3.59
C GLY A 66 -4.13 0.15 3.14
N ALA A 67 -4.54 0.51 1.91
CA ALA A 67 -4.18 1.76 1.26
C ALA A 67 -4.67 3.03 2.00
N GLY A 68 -5.60 2.87 2.93
CA GLY A 68 -6.16 3.95 3.74
C GLY A 68 -5.31 4.36 4.94
N LEU A 69 -4.32 3.57 5.35
CA LEU A 69 -3.52 3.85 6.55
C LEU A 69 -2.79 5.19 6.42
N SER A 70 -2.72 5.92 7.53
CA SER A 70 -1.76 7.02 7.68
C SER A 70 -0.40 6.47 8.11
N LEU A 71 0.66 7.27 7.94
CA LEU A 71 2.00 6.89 8.38
C LEU A 71 2.03 6.61 9.89
N GLY A 72 1.34 7.42 10.69
CA GLY A 72 1.31 7.25 12.15
C GLY A 72 0.58 6.00 12.60
N GLU A 73 -0.49 5.59 11.91
CA GLU A 73 -1.17 4.31 12.17
C GLU A 73 -0.26 3.13 11.83
N PHE A 74 0.39 3.20 10.67
CA PHE A 74 1.31 2.17 10.18
C PHE A 74 2.56 2.03 11.07
N ASP A 75 3.18 3.15 11.44
CA ASP A 75 4.34 3.18 12.34
C ASP A 75 3.97 2.62 13.71
N ARG A 76 2.83 3.01 14.28
CA ARG A 76 2.39 2.48 15.59
C ARG A 76 2.18 0.96 15.54
N ALA A 77 1.54 0.47 14.48
CA ALA A 77 1.29 -0.96 14.32
C ALA A 77 2.60 -1.73 14.13
N THR A 78 3.49 -1.27 13.25
CA THR A 78 4.78 -1.93 12.95
C THR A 78 5.75 -1.90 14.13
N GLN A 79 5.79 -0.79 14.88
CA GLN A 79 6.63 -0.66 16.08
C GLN A 79 6.22 -1.61 17.20
N SER A 80 4.92 -1.94 17.33
CA SER A 80 4.45 -2.95 18.29
C SER A 80 5.04 -4.35 18.04
N HIS A 81 5.51 -4.59 16.81
CA HIS A 81 6.21 -5.81 16.39
C HIS A 81 7.73 -5.62 16.24
N GLY A 82 8.28 -4.46 16.64
CA GLY A 82 9.70 -4.14 16.50
C GLY A 82 10.16 -3.97 15.06
N LEU A 83 9.27 -3.55 14.15
CA LEU A 83 9.54 -3.35 12.72
C LEU A 83 9.48 -1.86 12.35
N ALA A 84 10.33 -1.42 11.41
CA ALA A 84 10.38 -0.04 10.87
C ALA A 84 10.94 -0.02 9.42
N THR A 85 10.38 0.83 8.54
CA THR A 85 10.75 0.98 7.11
C THR A 85 10.68 2.44 6.73
N THR A 86 11.32 2.81 5.61
CA THR A 86 11.22 4.17 5.08
C THR A 86 9.78 4.50 4.74
N MET A 87 9.27 5.54 5.40
CA MET A 87 8.06 6.27 5.05
C MET A 87 8.37 7.77 5.05
N GLY A 88 7.35 8.63 4.94
CA GLY A 88 7.49 10.08 5.17
C GLY A 88 7.64 10.45 6.64
N VAL A 89 7.61 11.76 6.91
CA VAL A 89 7.81 12.32 8.26
C VAL A 89 6.54 12.85 8.92
N ASN A 90 5.45 13.04 8.15
CA ASN A 90 4.18 13.59 8.64
C ASN A 90 3.20 12.46 8.91
N SER A 91 2.78 12.29 10.17
CA SER A 91 2.01 11.12 10.64
C SER A 91 0.61 10.97 10.04
N ASP A 92 0.04 12.06 9.54
CA ASP A 92 -1.26 12.15 8.86
C ASP A 92 -1.18 11.79 7.36
N THR A 93 0.01 11.78 6.77
CA THR A 93 0.19 11.42 5.37
C THR A 93 -0.27 9.98 5.10
N GLY A 94 -1.03 9.77 4.02
CA GLY A 94 -1.49 8.44 3.61
C GLY A 94 -0.37 7.60 3.03
N ILE A 95 -0.29 6.32 3.42
CA ILE A 95 0.80 5.41 2.99
C ILE A 95 0.80 5.18 1.47
N ALA A 96 -0.38 5.17 0.84
CA ALA A 96 -0.55 4.80 -0.56
C ALA A 96 0.07 5.83 -1.50
N GLY A 97 -0.38 7.08 -1.37
CA GLY A 97 0.11 8.18 -2.22
C GLY A 97 1.60 8.44 -2.03
N LEU A 98 2.10 8.35 -0.79
CA LEU A 98 3.51 8.53 -0.50
C LEU A 98 4.38 7.44 -1.13
N THR A 99 4.00 6.17 -0.95
CA THR A 99 4.76 5.03 -1.49
C THR A 99 4.76 5.05 -3.01
N LEU A 100 3.61 5.33 -3.64
CA LEU A 100 3.50 5.41 -5.10
C LEU A 100 4.27 6.59 -5.69
N GLY A 101 4.46 7.67 -4.94
CA GLY A 101 5.31 8.81 -5.31
C GLY A 101 6.80 8.62 -5.01
N GLY A 102 7.20 7.46 -4.53
CA GLY A 102 8.57 7.15 -4.08
C GLY A 102 8.66 7.13 -2.56
N GLY A 103 8.47 8.28 -1.92
CA GLY A 103 8.42 8.42 -0.47
C GLY A 103 9.80 8.40 0.19
N PHE A 104 10.14 9.46 0.91
CA PHE A 104 11.42 9.59 1.61
C PHE A 104 11.22 10.14 3.01
N GLY A 105 12.03 9.67 3.95
CA GLY A 105 12.01 10.13 5.33
C GLY A 105 13.24 9.67 6.11
N ARG A 106 13.13 9.59 7.44
CA ARG A 106 14.27 9.41 8.35
C ARG A 106 15.11 8.16 8.03
N LEU A 107 14.45 7.07 7.65
CA LEU A 107 15.10 5.79 7.31
C LEU A 107 15.63 5.74 5.87
N GLY A 108 15.31 6.74 5.05
CA GLY A 108 15.56 6.74 3.60
C GLY A 108 17.02 6.63 3.20
N ARG A 109 17.94 7.27 3.94
CA ARG A 109 19.39 7.17 3.69
C ARG A 109 19.93 5.75 3.82
N LYS A 110 19.25 4.92 4.61
CA LYS A 110 19.71 3.61 5.04
C LYS A 110 18.97 2.47 4.35
N HIS A 111 17.69 2.68 4.10
CA HIS A 111 16.77 1.66 3.59
C HIS A 111 16.18 2.00 2.21
N GLY A 112 16.61 3.09 1.56
CA GLY A 112 16.04 3.53 0.27
C GLY A 112 14.67 4.18 0.45
N LEU A 113 13.99 4.44 -0.66
CA LEU A 113 12.65 5.04 -0.68
C LEU A 113 11.58 4.07 -0.14
N ALA A 114 10.39 4.58 0.19
CA ALA A 114 9.26 3.73 0.56
C ALA A 114 8.90 2.76 -0.58
N CYS A 115 8.94 3.21 -1.84
CA CYS A 115 8.74 2.37 -3.02
C CYS A 115 9.79 1.27 -3.16
N ASP A 116 11.04 1.50 -2.71
CA ASP A 116 12.12 0.49 -2.78
C ASP A 116 11.88 -0.67 -1.81
N ASN A 117 11.02 -0.46 -0.80
CA ASN A 117 10.63 -1.46 0.20
C ASN A 117 9.26 -2.11 -0.09
N LEU A 118 8.60 -1.73 -1.19
CA LEU A 118 7.34 -2.34 -1.63
C LEU A 118 7.63 -3.69 -2.31
N ILE A 119 6.98 -4.76 -1.85
CA ILE A 119 7.12 -6.12 -2.41
C ILE A 119 6.04 -6.40 -3.45
N ALA A 120 4.80 -6.05 -3.11
CA ALA A 120 3.67 -6.23 -3.99
C ALA A 120 2.58 -5.21 -3.71
N ALA A 121 1.64 -5.06 -4.64
CA ALA A 121 0.44 -4.25 -4.47
C ALA A 121 -0.77 -4.97 -5.04
N GLU A 122 -1.92 -4.78 -4.39
CA GLU A 122 -3.23 -5.15 -4.93
C GLU A 122 -3.82 -3.93 -5.63
N ILE A 123 -3.95 -4.02 -6.95
CA ILE A 123 -4.30 -2.92 -7.85
C ILE A 123 -5.67 -3.18 -8.46
N VAL A 124 -6.52 -2.14 -8.49
CA VAL A 124 -7.75 -2.11 -9.26
C VAL A 124 -7.49 -1.34 -10.55
N LEU A 125 -7.59 -2.05 -11.67
CA LEU A 125 -7.44 -1.47 -13.00
C LEU A 125 -8.66 -0.64 -13.39
N ALA A 126 -8.50 0.19 -14.43
CA ALA A 126 -9.57 1.05 -14.95
C ALA A 126 -10.79 0.26 -15.48
N ASP A 127 -10.62 -1.01 -15.83
CA ASP A 127 -11.72 -1.90 -16.24
C ASP A 127 -12.43 -2.57 -15.04
N GLY A 128 -11.96 -2.32 -13.81
CA GLY A 128 -12.48 -2.88 -12.56
C GLY A 128 -11.81 -4.18 -12.13
N ARG A 129 -10.90 -4.77 -12.94
CA ARG A 129 -10.20 -6.00 -12.54
C ARG A 129 -9.24 -5.73 -11.38
N MET A 130 -9.21 -6.68 -10.44
CA MET A 130 -8.25 -6.71 -9.34
C MET A 130 -7.07 -7.59 -9.71
N LEU A 131 -5.86 -7.06 -9.60
CA LEU A 131 -4.61 -7.78 -9.89
C LEU A 131 -3.62 -7.61 -8.74
N ARG A 132 -2.71 -8.57 -8.63
CA ARG A 132 -1.52 -8.43 -7.81
C ARG A 132 -0.33 -8.07 -8.69
N ALA A 133 0.36 -6.99 -8.34
CA ALA A 133 1.61 -6.60 -8.97
C ALA A 133 2.77 -6.89 -8.01
N SER A 134 3.79 -7.61 -8.47
CA SER A 134 5.00 -7.96 -7.73
C SER A 134 6.17 -8.11 -8.71
N ALA A 135 7.38 -8.37 -8.20
CA ALA A 135 8.53 -8.65 -9.07
C ALA A 135 8.35 -9.88 -9.98
N THR A 136 7.45 -10.80 -9.65
CA THR A 136 7.23 -12.06 -10.38
C THR A 136 5.85 -12.18 -11.03
N GLU A 137 4.97 -11.20 -10.83
CA GLU A 137 3.58 -11.21 -11.30
C GLU A 137 3.17 -9.79 -11.69
N ASN A 138 2.74 -9.55 -12.94
CA ASN A 138 2.43 -8.21 -13.45
C ASN A 138 3.51 -7.15 -13.10
N ALA A 139 4.79 -7.51 -13.30
CA ALA A 139 5.93 -6.72 -12.84
C ALA A 139 6.03 -5.34 -13.52
N ASP A 140 5.48 -5.21 -14.72
CA ASP A 140 5.29 -3.95 -15.43
C ASP A 140 4.41 -2.97 -14.63
N LEU A 141 3.38 -3.47 -13.94
CA LEU A 141 2.52 -2.66 -13.06
C LEU A 141 3.21 -2.23 -11.76
N LEU A 142 4.27 -2.92 -11.33
CA LEU A 142 5.08 -2.47 -10.20
C LEU A 142 6.16 -1.46 -10.65
N CYS A 143 6.62 -1.58 -11.91
CA CYS A 143 7.76 -0.84 -12.46
C CYS A 143 7.38 0.46 -13.20
N LEU A 144 6.09 0.78 -13.37
CA LEU A 144 5.60 2.03 -14.00
C LEU A 144 5.87 3.28 -13.13
N ARG A 145 7.14 3.48 -12.79
CA ARG A 145 7.69 4.52 -11.92
C ARG A 145 7.65 5.93 -12.54
N GLU A 146 7.24 6.08 -13.81
CA GLU A 146 7.36 7.35 -14.56
C GLU A 146 6.18 7.73 -15.48
N ARG A 147 5.04 7.02 -15.51
CA ARG A 147 3.91 7.42 -16.37
C ARG A 147 2.59 7.43 -15.61
N ALA A 148 2.17 8.63 -15.21
CA ALA A 148 0.79 9.07 -14.98
C ALA A 148 -0.20 7.98 -14.53
N TRP A 149 -0.26 7.73 -13.22
CA TRP A 149 -1.18 6.76 -12.66
C TRP A 149 -2.64 7.23 -12.76
N ARG A 150 -3.45 6.51 -13.54
CA ARG A 150 -4.92 6.63 -13.68
C ARG A 150 -5.67 5.45 -13.01
N HIS A 151 -5.01 4.73 -12.11
CA HIS A 151 -5.53 3.50 -11.48
C HIS A 151 -5.64 3.65 -9.96
N ALA A 152 -6.54 2.88 -9.34
CA ALA A 152 -6.74 2.90 -7.89
C ALA A 152 -6.05 1.69 -7.25
N THR A 153 -5.25 1.90 -6.22
CA THR A 153 -4.61 0.81 -5.47
C THR A 153 -5.42 0.52 -4.20
N ALA A 154 -5.78 -0.75 -3.98
CA ALA A 154 -6.59 -1.15 -2.84
C ALA A 154 -5.75 -1.61 -1.63
N GLY A 155 -4.53 -2.11 -1.87
CA GLY A 155 -3.66 -2.58 -0.80
C GLY A 155 -2.19 -2.64 -1.22
N PHE A 156 -1.30 -2.64 -0.23
CA PHE A 156 0.14 -2.74 -0.43
C PHE A 156 0.71 -3.82 0.47
N GLU A 157 1.65 -4.60 -0.06
CA GLU A 157 2.49 -5.51 0.70
C GLU A 157 3.92 -4.98 0.66
N ALA A 158 4.43 -4.54 1.80
CA ALA A 158 5.83 -4.14 1.95
C ALA A 158 6.53 -5.17 2.84
N GLY A 159 7.72 -5.62 2.42
CA GLY A 159 8.51 -6.57 3.18
C GLY A 159 9.84 -5.99 3.61
N TRP A 160 10.31 -6.46 4.76
CA TRP A 160 11.27 -5.75 5.58
C TRP A 160 12.48 -6.65 5.80
N ARG A 161 13.67 -6.07 5.77
CA ARG A 161 14.85 -6.68 6.39
C ARG A 161 15.62 -5.54 7.07
N GLY A 162 15.61 -5.55 8.40
CA GLY A 162 16.29 -4.60 9.27
C GLY A 162 16.25 -5.13 10.70
N ASP A 163 17.38 -5.05 11.40
CA ASP A 163 17.51 -5.50 12.80
C ASP A 163 16.80 -4.56 13.77
N ARG A 164 16.50 -5.08 14.97
CA ARG A 164 15.86 -4.32 16.07
C ARG A 164 16.60 -2.99 16.26
N PRO A 165 15.93 -1.85 16.36
CA PRO A 165 16.58 -0.65 16.85
C PRO A 165 16.90 -0.85 18.33
N GLY A 166 18.18 -1.01 18.66
CA GLY A 166 18.68 -0.86 20.04
C GLY A 166 18.66 0.62 20.44
N PRO A 167 18.71 0.93 21.76
CA PRO A 167 18.35 2.26 22.23
C PRO A 167 19.28 3.39 21.75
N GLU A 168 20.56 3.16 21.49
CA GLU A 168 21.49 4.27 21.20
C GLU A 168 22.68 3.97 20.25
N ASP A 169 22.71 2.86 19.51
CA ASP A 169 23.94 2.51 18.77
C ASP A 169 23.94 2.92 17.29
N GLY A 170 24.73 3.95 17.02
CA GLY A 170 25.31 4.20 15.70
C GLY A 170 26.19 3.03 15.28
N ASP A 171 26.14 2.72 13.98
CA ASP A 171 27.08 1.82 13.33
C ASP A 171 26.90 0.32 13.60
N THR A 172 25.81 -0.26 13.10
CA THR A 172 25.83 -1.56 12.39
C THR A 172 24.49 -1.77 11.71
N LEU A 173 24.37 -1.35 10.45
CA LEU A 173 23.25 -1.82 9.64
C LEU A 173 23.72 -2.16 8.24
N ARG A 174 23.69 -3.46 7.95
CA ARG A 174 23.93 -4.01 6.63
C ARG A 174 22.69 -3.83 5.75
N LYS A 175 22.93 -3.59 4.46
CA LYS A 175 21.91 -3.38 3.41
C LYS A 175 20.97 -4.58 3.29
N PRO A 176 19.65 -4.36 3.22
CA PRO A 176 18.71 -5.44 2.94
C PRO A 176 18.62 -5.76 1.44
N ARG A 177 18.43 -7.05 1.14
CA ARG A 177 17.93 -7.58 -0.13
C ARG A 177 16.58 -8.27 0.14
N CYS A 178 15.63 -8.00 -0.75
CA CYS A 178 14.24 -8.44 -0.72
C CYS A 178 14.12 -9.97 -0.90
N ALA A 179 13.14 -10.59 -0.24
CA ALA A 179 12.79 -11.99 -0.45
C ALA A 179 11.27 -12.17 -0.54
N LEU A 180 10.88 -12.91 -1.57
CA LEU A 180 9.54 -13.31 -1.99
C LEU A 180 8.95 -14.36 -1.04
N ARG A 181 7.65 -14.26 -0.71
CA ARG A 181 6.87 -15.44 -0.30
C ARG A 181 5.45 -15.41 -0.85
N LEU A 182 5.20 -16.34 -1.76
CA LEU A 182 3.87 -16.85 -2.08
C LEU A 182 3.33 -17.58 -0.84
N LEU A 183 2.08 -17.32 -0.47
CA LEU A 183 1.29 -18.29 0.29
C LEU A 183 0.17 -18.80 -0.62
N PRO A 184 0.05 -20.12 -0.80
CA PRO A 184 -1.13 -20.72 -1.38
C PRO A 184 -2.31 -20.52 -0.42
N HIS A 185 -3.46 -20.27 -1.03
CA HIS A 185 -4.82 -20.56 -0.60
C HIS A 185 -4.97 -21.14 0.82
N LEU A 186 -5.71 -20.41 1.66
CA LEU A 186 -6.27 -20.94 2.90
C LEU A 186 -7.14 -22.17 2.59
N ASP A 187 -6.76 -23.25 3.26
CA ASP A 187 -7.44 -24.54 3.37
C ASP A 187 -8.84 -24.35 3.98
N LEU A 188 -9.88 -24.64 3.20
CA LEU A 188 -11.23 -24.85 3.73
C LEU A 188 -11.28 -26.26 4.33
N GLY A 189 -10.91 -26.34 5.61
CA GLY A 189 -11.00 -27.55 6.40
C GLY A 189 -12.40 -28.17 6.36
N ARG A 190 -12.39 -29.49 6.12
CA ARG A 190 -13.48 -30.46 6.18
C ARG A 190 -14.57 -30.14 7.22
N SER A 191 -15.83 -30.25 6.79
CA SER A 191 -16.89 -30.80 7.65
C SER A 191 -17.54 -31.98 6.92
N GLY A 192 -17.41 -33.16 7.51
CA GLY A 192 -18.17 -34.33 7.09
C GLY A 192 -19.54 -34.34 7.77
N ARG A 193 -20.54 -34.90 7.09
CA ARG A 193 -21.55 -35.80 7.66
C ARG A 193 -22.46 -36.38 6.56
N ARG A 194 -22.45 -37.72 6.53
CA ARG A 194 -23.43 -38.69 6.04
C ARG A 194 -23.70 -38.77 4.54
#